data_AF-C9MWU6-F1
#
_entry.id   AF-C9MWU6-F1
#
_cell.length_a   1.000
_cell.length_b   1.000
_cell.length_c   1.000
_cell.angle_alpha   90.00
_cell.angle_beta   90.00
_cell.angle_gamma   90.00
#
_symmetry.space_group_name_H-M   'P 1'
#
loop_
_entity.id
_entity.type
_entity.pdbx_description
1 polymer ?
#
loop_
_entity_poly.entity_id
_entity_poly.type
_entity_poly.pdbx_seq_one_letter_code
_entity_poly.pdbx_strand_id
1 'polypeptide(L)'
;MNMKVFIFLANYHALTSSPKGEDLKANTIGVILDYLALGLNPEKSTLFLQSDVPEHAELSWILSNIAPMGLLERAHSYKDKVAKGIKPNVGLFTYPILMAADILMYSPDIVPVGKDQKQHLEMTRDIATKFNETYGKEVFKLPKEKIVENVATVPGTDGDKMSKSYGNVINMFGSKKALKKQIMSIVTDSTPLEEPKDPDNNITKLYALFATETEVEALREKFRAGNFGYGHAKNELFEKFMDYFSPFQKKREELENNMDYVYQILREGANKARSIATAKMDEVRDAVGLLKKIRGLKKSENVLL
;
A
#
# COMPACT_ATOMS: atom_id res chain seq x y z
N MET A 1 16.36 19.15 7.20
CA MET A 1 16.17 17.93 8.03
C MET A 1 15.94 16.77 7.07
N ASN A 2 16.87 15.80 6.99
CA ASN A 2 16.75 14.70 6.02
C ASN A 2 15.74 13.65 6.56
N MET A 3 14.54 13.63 5.99
CA MET A 3 13.50 12.65 6.31
C MET A 3 13.92 11.27 5.78
N LYS A 4 14.03 10.27 6.66
CA LYS A 4 14.24 8.86 6.27
C LYS A 4 12.89 8.21 6.04
N VAL A 5 12.65 7.70 4.84
CA VAL A 5 11.38 7.08 4.46
C VAL A 5 11.56 5.57 4.37
N PHE A 6 10.70 4.83 5.06
CA PHE A 6 10.60 3.37 4.95
C PHE A 6 9.30 3.02 4.25
N ILE A 7 9.39 2.25 3.18
CA ILE A 7 8.26 1.74 2.43
C ILE A 7 8.48 0.24 2.29
N PHE A 8 7.50 -0.53 2.72
CA PHE A 8 7.57 -1.98 2.55
C PHE A 8 6.31 -2.49 1.88
N LEU A 9 6.49 -3.56 1.11
CA LEU A 9 5.36 -4.31 0.60
C LEU A 9 4.94 -5.36 1.63
N ALA A 10 3.73 -5.21 2.14
CA ALA A 10 3.12 -6.03 3.19
C ALA A 10 2.69 -7.43 2.71
N ASN A 11 3.63 -8.23 2.21
CA ASN A 11 3.35 -9.53 1.60
C ASN A 11 2.97 -10.63 2.62
N TYR A 12 3.29 -10.51 3.91
CA TYR A 12 2.69 -11.38 4.94
C TYR A 12 1.24 -10.99 5.23
N HIS A 13 0.91 -9.70 5.28
CA HIS A 13 -0.49 -9.27 5.43
C HIS A 13 -1.39 -9.77 4.29
N ALA A 14 -0.87 -9.84 3.08
CA ALA A 14 -1.59 -10.38 1.93
C ALA A 14 -2.00 -11.85 2.11
N LEU A 15 -1.30 -12.64 2.92
CA LEU A 15 -1.67 -14.03 3.21
C LEU A 15 -2.98 -14.15 4.01
N THR A 16 -3.41 -13.09 4.70
CA THR A 16 -4.64 -13.11 5.51
C THR A 16 -5.91 -13.32 4.68
N SER A 17 -5.86 -13.05 3.37
CA SER A 17 -6.94 -13.35 2.42
C SER A 17 -6.73 -14.66 1.63
N SER A 18 -5.72 -15.47 1.99
CA SER A 18 -5.40 -16.76 1.36
C SER A 18 -5.30 -16.71 -0.18
N PRO A 19 -4.47 -15.83 -0.76
CA PRO A 19 -4.26 -15.78 -2.21
C PRO A 19 -3.58 -17.06 -2.71
N LYS A 20 -3.68 -17.35 -4.02
CA LYS A 20 -2.82 -18.36 -4.65
C LYS A 20 -1.37 -17.89 -4.59
N GLY A 21 -0.43 -18.82 -4.42
CA GLY A 21 1.00 -18.49 -4.31
C GLY A 21 1.55 -17.76 -5.54
N GLU A 22 1.13 -18.19 -6.74
CA GLU A 22 1.51 -17.56 -8.00
C GLU A 22 0.99 -16.11 -8.09
N ASP A 23 -0.27 -15.88 -7.68
CA ASP A 23 -0.86 -14.54 -7.64
C ASP A 23 -0.14 -13.63 -6.66
N LEU A 24 0.22 -14.14 -5.47
CA LEU A 24 0.98 -13.35 -4.49
C LEU A 24 2.35 -12.94 -5.05
N LYS A 25 3.06 -13.87 -5.69
CA LYS A 25 4.37 -13.60 -6.31
C LYS A 25 4.24 -12.57 -7.44
N ALA A 26 3.27 -12.76 -8.35
CA ALA A 26 3.03 -11.86 -9.47
C ALA A 26 2.64 -10.45 -9.00
N ASN A 27 1.71 -10.34 -8.04
CA ASN A 27 1.30 -9.07 -7.46
C ASN A 27 2.45 -8.38 -6.70
N THR A 28 3.30 -9.15 -6.02
CA THR A 28 4.48 -8.60 -5.33
C THR A 28 5.40 -7.90 -6.31
N ILE A 29 5.78 -8.58 -7.39
CA ILE A 29 6.65 -7.99 -8.42
C ILE A 29 5.95 -6.82 -9.10
N GLY A 30 4.66 -6.96 -9.45
CA GLY A 30 3.88 -5.90 -10.08
C GLY A 30 3.87 -4.61 -9.28
N VAL A 31 3.60 -4.65 -7.97
CA VAL A 31 3.55 -3.44 -7.12
C VAL A 31 4.93 -2.80 -6.98
N ILE A 32 6.00 -3.60 -6.87
CA ILE A 32 7.37 -3.06 -6.80
C ILE A 32 7.74 -2.33 -8.09
N LEU A 33 7.44 -2.92 -9.23
CA LEU A 33 7.65 -2.29 -10.54
C LEU A 33 6.84 -1.00 -10.67
N ASP A 34 5.58 -1.00 -10.23
CA ASP A 34 4.73 0.18 -10.27
C ASP A 34 5.29 1.30 -9.38
N TYR A 35 5.74 1.01 -8.16
CA TYR A 35 6.37 2.00 -7.28
C TYR A 35 7.61 2.63 -7.91
N LEU A 36 8.52 1.81 -8.42
CA LEU A 36 9.76 2.27 -9.04
C LEU A 36 9.48 3.06 -10.33
N ALA A 37 8.54 2.60 -11.16
CA ALA A 37 8.14 3.26 -12.39
C ALA A 37 7.51 4.63 -12.13
N LEU A 38 6.69 4.76 -11.09
CA LEU A 38 6.04 6.02 -10.69
C LEU A 38 6.98 7.00 -9.96
N GLY A 39 8.27 6.67 -9.82
CA GLY A 39 9.29 7.59 -9.34
C GLY A 39 9.71 7.40 -7.89
N LEU A 40 9.35 6.29 -7.24
CA LEU A 40 9.92 5.95 -5.94
C LEU A 40 11.44 5.81 -6.07
N ASN A 41 12.18 6.62 -5.32
CA ASN A 41 13.63 6.65 -5.37
C ASN A 41 14.23 5.78 -4.23
N PRO A 42 14.87 4.63 -4.53
CA PRO A 42 15.47 3.73 -3.53
C PRO A 42 16.77 4.25 -2.90
N GLU A 43 17.36 5.32 -3.44
CA GLU A 43 18.49 6.02 -2.81
C GLU A 43 18.01 6.94 -1.68
N LYS A 44 16.78 7.46 -1.80
CA LYS A 44 16.15 8.37 -0.81
C LYS A 44 15.23 7.66 0.17
N SER A 45 14.82 6.43 -0.14
CA SER A 45 13.89 5.63 0.66
C SER A 45 14.36 4.19 0.79
N THR A 46 14.05 3.55 1.91
CA THR A 46 14.28 2.12 2.10
C THR A 46 13.05 1.37 1.60
N LEU A 47 13.15 0.75 0.42
CA LEU A 47 12.13 -0.12 -0.16
C LEU A 47 12.47 -1.59 0.08
N PHE A 48 11.57 -2.37 0.67
CA PHE A 48 11.81 -3.78 0.96
C PHE A 48 10.53 -4.61 1.01
N LEU A 49 10.64 -5.93 1.03
CA LEU A 49 9.51 -6.83 1.26
C LEU A 49 9.39 -7.12 2.76
N GLN A 50 8.17 -7.15 3.29
CA GLN A 50 7.93 -7.47 4.70
C GLN A 50 8.57 -8.81 5.11
N SER A 51 8.49 -9.81 4.23
CA SER A 51 9.05 -11.15 4.43
C SER A 51 10.59 -11.22 4.44
N ASP A 52 11.28 -10.21 3.93
CA ASP A 52 12.75 -10.20 3.90
C ASP A 52 13.35 -9.78 5.26
N VAL A 53 12.50 -9.35 6.20
CA VAL A 53 12.85 -8.98 7.57
C VAL A 53 12.12 -9.93 8.54
N PRO A 54 12.69 -11.12 8.84
CA PRO A 54 12.04 -12.12 9.70
C PRO A 54 11.80 -11.63 11.14
N GLU A 55 12.52 -10.60 11.57
CA GLU A 55 12.33 -9.94 12.85
C GLU A 55 10.89 -9.43 13.04
N HIS A 56 10.16 -9.08 11.96
CA HIS A 56 8.75 -8.71 12.05
C HIS A 56 7.89 -9.85 12.62
N ALA A 57 8.12 -11.09 12.17
CA ALA A 57 7.36 -12.25 12.62
C ALA A 57 7.68 -12.58 14.09
N GLU A 58 8.95 -12.49 14.47
CA GLU A 58 9.38 -12.68 15.86
C GLU A 58 8.77 -11.62 16.78
N LEU A 59 8.84 -10.35 16.40
CA LEU A 59 8.24 -9.27 17.17
C LEU A 59 6.72 -9.44 17.28
N SER A 60 6.05 -9.83 16.19
CA SER A 60 4.61 -10.10 16.21
C SER A 60 4.26 -11.20 17.22
N TRP A 61 5.08 -12.24 17.36
CA TRP A 61 4.88 -13.27 18.38
C TRP A 61 5.01 -12.70 19.79
N ILE A 62 6.06 -11.93 20.06
CA ILE A 62 6.27 -11.30 21.36
C ILE A 62 5.09 -10.38 21.72
N LEU A 63 4.69 -9.51 20.79
CA LEU A 63 3.57 -8.58 20.99
C LEU A 63 2.23 -9.31 21.18
N SER A 64 2.06 -10.50 20.62
CA SER A 64 0.84 -11.32 20.83
C SER A 64 0.65 -11.73 22.29
N ASN A 65 1.72 -11.79 23.08
CA ASN A 65 1.66 -12.07 24.52
C ASN A 65 1.32 -10.83 25.36
N ILE A 66 1.27 -9.65 24.73
CA ILE A 66 0.95 -8.36 25.38
C ILE A 66 -0.45 -7.88 24.98
N ALA A 67 -0.80 -8.02 23.71
CA ALA A 67 -2.07 -7.55 23.15
C ALA A 67 -3.28 -8.23 23.84
N PRO A 68 -4.19 -7.46 24.48
CA PRO A 68 -5.41 -8.03 25.05
C PRO A 68 -6.35 -8.57 23.96
N MET A 69 -7.01 -9.71 24.22
CA MET A 69 -7.99 -10.28 23.29
C MET A 69 -9.10 -9.28 22.92
N GLY A 70 -9.65 -8.55 23.91
CA GLY A 70 -10.70 -7.55 23.67
C GLY A 70 -10.27 -6.37 22.80
N LEU A 71 -8.96 -6.14 22.59
CA LEU A 71 -8.47 -5.15 21.61
C LEU A 71 -8.76 -5.63 20.19
N LEU A 72 -8.50 -6.92 19.91
CA LEU A 72 -8.68 -7.53 18.60
C LEU A 72 -10.16 -7.77 18.26
N GLU A 73 -10.97 -8.20 19.22
CA GLU A 73 -12.41 -8.44 19.05
C GLU A 73 -13.20 -7.19 18.64
N ARG A 74 -12.68 -6.01 18.98
CA ARG A 74 -13.25 -4.70 18.65
C ARG A 74 -12.71 -4.11 17.34
N ALA A 75 -11.75 -4.75 16.68
CA ALA A 75 -11.20 -4.26 15.42
C ALA A 75 -12.27 -4.28 14.31
N HIS A 76 -12.62 -3.11 13.76
CA HIS A 76 -13.65 -2.98 12.72
C HIS A 76 -13.26 -3.74 11.46
N SER A 77 -11.96 -3.68 11.11
CA SER A 77 -11.40 -4.35 9.94
C SER A 77 -11.67 -5.86 9.85
N TYR A 78 -11.67 -6.58 10.99
CA TYR A 78 -12.01 -8.01 11.00
C TYR A 78 -13.48 -8.21 10.62
N LYS A 79 -14.38 -7.47 11.28
CA LYS A 79 -15.83 -7.56 11.04
C LYS A 79 -16.19 -7.19 9.60
N ASP A 80 -15.62 -6.11 9.08
CA ASP A 80 -15.86 -5.63 7.72
C ASP A 80 -15.36 -6.60 6.66
N LYS A 81 -14.19 -7.21 6.86
CA LYS A 81 -13.62 -8.19 5.91
C LYS A 81 -14.44 -9.47 5.88
N VAL A 82 -14.91 -9.95 7.03
CA VAL A 82 -15.81 -11.11 7.11
C VAL A 82 -17.15 -10.80 6.43
N ALA A 83 -17.72 -9.61 6.66
CA ALA A 83 -18.95 -9.17 5.99
C ALA A 83 -18.79 -9.07 4.46
N LYS A 84 -17.59 -8.78 3.97
CA LYS A 84 -17.23 -8.77 2.54
C LYS A 84 -16.91 -10.16 1.97
N GLY A 85 -17.12 -11.24 2.72
CA GLY A 85 -16.94 -12.61 2.27
C GLY A 85 -15.52 -13.16 2.36
N ILE A 86 -14.58 -12.44 3.00
CA ILE A 86 -13.25 -12.99 3.29
C ILE A 86 -13.41 -14.04 4.40
N LYS A 87 -13.01 -15.28 4.11
CA LYS A 87 -13.07 -16.38 5.08
C LYS A 87 -12.23 -16.04 6.33
N PRO A 88 -12.83 -16.00 7.53
CA PRO A 88 -12.09 -15.70 8.75
C PRO A 88 -11.01 -16.76 8.99
N ASN A 89 -9.84 -16.30 9.43
CA ASN A 89 -8.73 -17.14 9.88
C ASN A 89 -7.94 -16.40 10.98
N VAL A 90 -7.06 -17.14 11.68
CA VAL A 90 -6.28 -16.59 12.80
C VAL A 90 -5.45 -15.39 12.36
N GLY A 91 -4.80 -15.48 11.18
CA GLY A 91 -4.01 -14.37 10.65
C GLY A 91 -4.85 -13.11 10.41
N LEU A 92 -6.07 -13.23 9.89
CA LEU A 92 -6.99 -12.10 9.73
C LEU A 92 -7.44 -11.50 11.07
N PHE A 93 -7.52 -12.30 12.13
CA PHE A 93 -7.83 -11.79 13.47
C PHE A 93 -6.62 -11.11 14.13
N THR A 94 -5.42 -11.64 13.93
CA THR A 94 -4.20 -11.18 14.60
C THR A 94 -3.35 -10.21 13.79
N TYR A 95 -3.68 -9.94 12.52
CA TYR A 95 -2.90 -9.03 11.68
C TYR A 95 -2.67 -7.62 12.27
N PRO A 96 -3.56 -7.05 13.12
CA PRO A 96 -3.26 -5.78 13.77
C PRO A 96 -2.00 -5.85 14.66
N ILE A 97 -1.68 -7.01 15.23
CA ILE A 97 -0.45 -7.22 15.99
C ILE A 97 0.77 -7.27 15.06
N LEU A 98 0.64 -7.94 13.91
CA LEU A 98 1.70 -7.93 12.89
C LEU A 98 1.95 -6.51 12.37
N MET A 99 0.90 -5.73 12.15
CA MET A 99 1.01 -4.32 11.77
C MET A 99 1.69 -3.48 12.85
N ALA A 100 1.36 -3.72 14.13
CA ALA A 100 2.06 -3.07 15.24
C ALA A 100 3.55 -3.45 15.24
N ALA A 101 3.89 -4.72 14.99
CA ALA A 101 5.28 -5.15 14.85
C ALA A 101 5.99 -4.42 13.70
N ASP A 102 5.36 -4.33 12.52
CA ASP A 102 5.93 -3.63 11.36
C ASP A 102 6.24 -2.16 11.66
N ILE A 103 5.36 -1.48 12.41
CA ILE A 103 5.50 -0.06 12.76
C ILE A 103 6.55 0.13 13.84
N LEU A 104 6.42 -0.58 14.97
CA LEU A 104 7.24 -0.36 16.17
C LEU A 104 8.71 -0.75 15.94
N MET A 105 8.98 -1.69 15.03
CA MET A 105 10.32 -2.13 14.65
C MET A 105 11.25 -0.96 14.26
N TYR A 106 10.70 0.06 13.59
CA TYR A 106 11.47 1.19 13.06
C TYR A 106 11.34 2.46 13.90
N SER A 107 10.56 2.43 14.99
CA SER A 107 10.34 3.58 15.89
C SER A 107 10.05 4.91 15.16
N PRO A 108 9.09 4.94 14.21
CA PRO A 108 8.88 6.09 13.34
C PRO A 108 8.37 7.31 14.11
N ASP A 109 8.80 8.50 13.69
CA ASP A 109 8.19 9.76 14.14
C ASP A 109 6.74 9.89 13.67
N ILE A 110 6.50 9.49 12.42
CA ILE A 110 5.24 9.70 11.70
C ILE A 110 4.91 8.45 10.89
N VAL A 111 3.64 8.04 10.92
CA VAL A 111 3.07 7.00 10.05
C VAL A 111 1.95 7.64 9.21
N PRO A 112 2.14 7.77 7.88
CA PRO A 112 1.09 8.20 6.98
C PRO A 112 -0.01 7.14 6.92
N VAL A 113 -1.25 7.51 7.25
CA VAL A 113 -2.39 6.59 7.26
C VAL A 113 -3.63 7.23 6.64
N GLY A 114 -4.45 6.40 5.99
CA GLY A 114 -5.82 6.77 5.62
C GLY A 114 -6.71 6.86 6.85
N LYS A 115 -7.86 7.55 6.73
CA LYS A 115 -8.84 7.69 7.83
C LYS A 115 -9.32 6.32 8.34
N ASP A 116 -9.40 5.33 7.46
CA ASP A 116 -9.81 3.96 7.73
C ASP A 116 -8.77 3.13 8.51
N GLN A 117 -7.50 3.54 8.50
CA GLN A 117 -6.41 2.85 9.19
C GLN A 117 -6.05 3.49 10.54
N LYS A 118 -6.78 4.52 10.97
CA LYS A 118 -6.54 5.21 12.25
C LYS A 118 -6.64 4.26 13.44
N GLN A 119 -7.64 3.36 13.44
CA GLN A 119 -7.84 2.39 14.51
C GLN A 119 -6.63 1.47 14.69
N HIS A 120 -5.98 1.04 13.60
CA HIS A 120 -4.80 0.17 13.70
C HIS A 120 -3.61 0.89 14.34
N LEU A 121 -3.46 2.19 14.10
CA LEU A 121 -2.41 2.98 14.73
C LEU A 121 -2.70 3.23 16.22
N GLU A 122 -3.96 3.43 16.59
CA GLU A 122 -4.39 3.47 18.01
C GLU A 122 -4.07 2.14 18.71
N MET A 123 -4.44 1.00 18.11
CA MET A 123 -4.08 -0.33 18.63
C MET A 123 -2.57 -0.52 18.77
N THR A 124 -1.79 0.00 17.82
CA THR A 124 -0.32 -0.05 17.86
C THR A 124 0.23 0.71 19.06
N ARG A 125 -0.33 1.88 19.39
CA ARG A 125 0.05 2.64 20.59
C ARG A 125 -0.32 1.92 21.87
N ASP A 126 -1.53 1.36 21.94
CA ASP A 126 -1.97 0.62 23.13
C ASP A 126 -1.05 -0.57 23.42
N ILE A 127 -0.66 -1.31 22.37
CA ILE A 127 0.28 -2.43 22.46
C ILE A 127 1.67 -1.94 22.91
N ALA A 128 2.17 -0.84 22.34
CA ALA A 128 3.47 -0.27 22.71
C ALA A 128 3.52 0.22 24.15
N THR A 129 2.50 0.97 24.60
CA THR A 129 2.35 1.44 25.98
C THR A 129 2.35 0.25 26.94
N LYS A 130 1.50 -0.74 26.67
CA LYS A 130 1.39 -1.91 27.54
C LYS A 130 2.68 -2.73 27.59
N PHE A 131 3.39 -2.86 26.46
CA PHE A 131 4.71 -3.51 26.45
C PHE A 131 5.69 -2.77 27.37
N ASN A 132 5.81 -1.46 27.20
CA ASN A 132 6.73 -0.64 27.98
C ASN A 132 6.41 -0.70 29.49
N GLU A 133 5.13 -0.65 29.86
CA GLU A 133 4.65 -0.79 31.25
C GLU A 133 4.93 -2.19 31.81
N THR A 134 4.63 -3.24 31.05
CA THR A 134 4.79 -4.64 31.49
C THR A 134 6.24 -4.96 31.84
N TYR A 135 7.19 -4.45 31.06
CA TYR A 135 8.62 -4.72 31.24
C TYR A 135 9.37 -3.59 31.97
N GLY A 136 8.69 -2.49 32.34
CA GLY A 136 9.30 -1.35 33.03
C GLY A 136 10.42 -0.67 32.25
N LYS A 137 10.41 -0.74 30.91
CA LYS A 137 11.45 -0.19 30.02
C LYS A 137 10.79 0.54 28.84
N GLU A 138 11.29 1.72 28.50
CA GLU A 138 10.84 2.46 27.30
C GLU A 138 11.51 1.90 26.04
N VAL A 139 11.00 0.78 25.52
CA VAL A 139 11.53 0.10 24.32
C VAL A 139 10.92 0.65 23.05
N PHE A 140 9.63 0.98 23.08
CA PHE A 140 8.88 1.45 21.93
C PHE A 140 8.46 2.92 22.06
N LYS A 141 8.81 3.71 21.06
CA LYS A 141 8.25 5.04 20.84
C LYS A 141 6.83 4.93 20.31
N LEU A 142 5.93 5.77 20.81
CA LEU A 142 4.56 5.85 20.32
C LEU A 142 4.51 6.58 18.96
N PRO A 143 4.07 5.92 17.88
CA PRO A 143 4.05 6.52 16.54
C PRO A 143 2.98 7.61 16.46
N LYS A 144 3.21 8.71 15.73
CA LYS A 144 2.18 9.73 15.43
C LYS A 144 1.55 9.50 14.07
N GLU A 145 0.23 9.68 13.94
CA GLU A 145 -0.40 9.66 12.62
C GLU A 145 -0.03 10.92 11.85
N LYS A 146 0.14 10.77 10.55
CA LYS A 146 -0.11 11.86 9.61
C LYS A 146 -1.30 11.45 8.77
N ILE A 147 -2.47 12.01 9.12
CA ILE A 147 -3.67 11.83 8.31
C ILE A 147 -3.42 12.57 7.01
N VAL A 148 -3.42 11.82 5.91
CA VAL A 148 -3.39 12.43 4.59
C VAL A 148 -4.80 12.97 4.36
N GLU A 149 -4.96 14.30 4.48
CA GLU A 149 -6.24 14.96 4.20
C GLU A 149 -6.65 14.65 2.76
N ASN A 150 -7.86 14.08 2.62
CA ASN A 150 -8.53 13.67 1.39
C ASN A 150 -7.66 13.78 0.12
N VAL A 151 -7.00 12.68 -0.25
CA VAL A 151 -6.81 12.43 -1.68
C VAL A 151 -8.23 12.40 -2.24
N ALA A 152 -8.58 13.35 -3.11
CA ALA A 152 -9.91 13.42 -3.69
C ALA A 152 -10.30 12.02 -4.18
N THR A 153 -11.49 11.55 -3.79
CA THR A 153 -11.97 10.24 -4.23
C THR A 153 -11.99 10.24 -5.76
N VAL A 154 -11.12 9.45 -6.37
CA VAL A 154 -11.08 9.30 -7.82
C VAL A 154 -12.33 8.51 -8.24
N PRO A 155 -13.18 9.06 -9.12
CA PRO A 155 -14.35 8.34 -9.59
C PRO A 155 -13.94 7.20 -10.53
N GLY A 156 -14.67 6.10 -10.50
CA GLY A 156 -14.56 4.98 -11.41
C GLY A 156 -15.28 5.26 -12.72
N THR A 157 -15.29 4.28 -13.62
CA THR A 157 -15.98 4.39 -14.91
C THR A 157 -17.50 4.60 -14.76
N ASP A 158 -18.09 4.19 -13.64
CA ASP A 158 -19.51 4.34 -13.31
C ASP A 158 -19.84 5.65 -12.57
N GLY A 159 -18.84 6.44 -12.16
CA GLY A 159 -19.01 7.67 -11.39
C GLY A 159 -18.95 7.50 -9.86
N ASP A 160 -19.04 6.25 -9.37
CA ASP A 160 -18.81 5.92 -7.96
C ASP A 160 -17.32 5.94 -7.62
N LYS A 161 -16.94 5.71 -6.36
CA LYS A 161 -15.52 5.57 -5.99
C LYS A 161 -14.85 4.46 -6.81
N MET A 162 -13.71 4.76 -7.43
CA MET A 162 -12.93 3.76 -8.16
C MET A 162 -12.47 2.64 -7.21
N SER A 163 -12.82 1.40 -7.53
CA SER A 163 -12.47 0.21 -6.75
C SER A 163 -12.41 -1.06 -7.62
N LYS A 164 -11.39 -1.89 -7.39
CA LYS A 164 -11.28 -3.21 -8.04
C LYS A 164 -12.51 -4.09 -7.75
N SER A 165 -13.12 -3.95 -6.56
CA SER A 165 -14.30 -4.73 -6.18
C SER A 165 -15.57 -4.36 -6.94
N TYR A 166 -15.64 -3.13 -7.47
CA TYR A 166 -16.79 -2.66 -8.26
C TYR A 166 -16.59 -2.91 -9.75
N GLY A 167 -15.39 -3.32 -10.17
CA GLY A 167 -15.08 -3.53 -11.59
C GLY A 167 -15.03 -2.22 -12.40
N ASN A 168 -14.98 -1.07 -11.75
CA ASN A 168 -15.07 0.27 -12.36
C ASN A 168 -13.70 0.96 -12.51
N VAL A 169 -12.60 0.18 -12.54
CA VAL A 169 -11.23 0.71 -12.54
C VAL A 169 -10.74 1.11 -13.93
N ILE A 170 -9.88 2.12 -13.98
CA ILE A 170 -8.99 2.41 -15.10
C ILE A 170 -7.58 2.07 -14.61
N ASN A 171 -6.94 1.07 -15.21
CA ASN A 171 -5.60 0.66 -14.77
C ASN A 171 -4.56 1.70 -15.20
N MET A 172 -3.52 1.92 -14.40
CA MET A 172 -2.40 2.82 -14.76
C MET A 172 -1.55 2.25 -15.90
N PHE A 173 -1.34 0.93 -15.85
CA PHE A 173 -0.53 0.18 -16.80
C PHE A 173 -1.39 -0.90 -17.45
N GLY A 174 -1.22 -1.08 -18.76
CA GLY A 174 -1.96 -2.05 -19.55
C GLY A 174 -1.77 -1.81 -21.04
N SER A 175 -2.25 -2.74 -21.88
CA SER A 175 -2.20 -2.51 -23.32
C SER A 175 -3.04 -1.30 -23.70
N LYS A 176 -2.59 -0.55 -24.71
CA LYS A 176 -3.31 0.60 -25.28
C LYS A 176 -4.78 0.26 -25.58
N LYS A 177 -5.04 -0.96 -26.06
CA LYS A 177 -6.38 -1.49 -26.33
C LYS A 177 -7.22 -1.68 -25.05
N ALA A 178 -6.64 -2.25 -24.00
CA ALA A 178 -7.35 -2.47 -22.73
C ALA A 178 -7.69 -1.14 -22.04
N LEU A 179 -6.73 -0.21 -21.99
CA LEU A 179 -6.92 1.12 -21.41
C LEU A 179 -7.98 1.92 -22.17
N LYS A 180 -7.93 1.90 -23.51
CA LYS A 180 -8.95 2.55 -24.34
C LYS A 180 -10.33 1.95 -24.07
N LYS A 181 -10.44 0.63 -23.93
CA LYS A 181 -11.71 -0.02 -23.60
C LYS A 181 -12.27 0.46 -22.25
N GLN A 182 -11.43 0.57 -21.22
CA GLN A 182 -11.85 1.05 -19.88
C GLN A 182 -12.31 2.51 -19.91
N ILE A 183 -11.60 3.40 -20.61
CA ILE A 183 -12.01 4.81 -20.73
C ILE A 183 -13.29 4.92 -21.58
N MET A 184 -13.43 4.11 -22.62
CA MET A 184 -14.64 4.12 -23.45
C MET A 184 -15.88 3.61 -22.71
N SER A 185 -15.72 2.78 -21.67
CA SER A 185 -16.81 2.30 -20.83
C SER A 185 -17.27 3.28 -19.74
N ILE A 186 -16.72 4.51 -19.69
CA ILE A 186 -17.22 5.53 -18.76
C ILE A 186 -18.71 5.78 -19.01
N VAL A 187 -19.53 5.67 -17.98
CA VAL A 187 -20.98 5.88 -18.03
C VAL A 187 -21.29 7.36 -18.30
N THR A 188 -22.19 7.61 -19.23
CA THR A 188 -22.67 8.93 -19.64
C THR A 188 -24.17 8.87 -19.85
N ASP A 189 -24.83 10.02 -19.98
CA ASP A 189 -26.25 10.07 -20.36
C ASP A 189 -26.46 9.87 -21.88
N SER A 190 -27.72 9.96 -22.30
CA SER A 190 -28.17 9.75 -23.68
C SER A 190 -28.37 11.06 -24.48
N THR A 191 -27.74 12.17 -24.06
CA THR A 191 -27.90 13.48 -24.71
C THR A 191 -27.36 13.45 -26.16
N PRO A 192 -28.18 13.79 -27.19
CA PRO A 192 -27.79 13.80 -28.61
C PRO A 192 -26.53 14.62 -28.92
N LEU A 193 -25.78 14.28 -29.98
CA LEU A 193 -24.49 14.90 -30.30
C LEU A 193 -24.57 16.43 -30.39
N GLU A 194 -25.62 16.93 -31.02
CA GLU A 194 -25.88 18.33 -31.35
C GLU A 194 -26.23 19.15 -30.11
N GLU A 195 -26.79 18.51 -29.08
CA GLU A 195 -27.26 19.18 -27.87
C GLU A 195 -26.14 19.44 -26.86
N PRO A 196 -26.18 20.59 -26.15
CA PRO A 196 -25.33 20.86 -25.00
C PRO A 196 -25.38 19.74 -23.96
N LYS A 197 -24.25 19.44 -23.33
CA LYS A 197 -24.10 18.38 -22.30
C LYS A 197 -23.75 18.99 -20.96
N ASP A 198 -24.00 18.25 -19.89
CA ASP A 198 -23.51 18.63 -18.56
C ASP A 198 -21.97 18.72 -18.56
N PRO A 199 -21.38 19.91 -18.37
CA PRO A 199 -19.92 20.08 -18.34
C PRO A 199 -19.27 19.42 -17.12
N ASP A 200 -20.02 19.17 -16.04
CA ASP A 200 -19.51 18.62 -14.78
C ASP A 200 -19.74 17.11 -14.62
N ASN A 201 -19.72 16.40 -15.76
CA ASN A 201 -19.86 14.95 -15.84
C ASN A 201 -18.60 14.16 -15.41
N ASN A 202 -18.72 12.83 -15.38
CA ASN A 202 -17.65 11.93 -14.94
C ASN A 202 -16.38 11.97 -15.81
N ILE A 203 -16.51 12.21 -17.12
CA ILE A 203 -15.35 12.34 -18.02
C ILE A 203 -14.54 13.58 -17.65
N THR A 204 -15.20 14.72 -17.41
CA THR A 204 -14.53 15.96 -16.97
C THR A 204 -13.80 15.77 -15.65
N LYS A 205 -14.42 15.07 -14.68
CA LYS A 205 -13.79 14.77 -13.38
C LYS A 205 -12.50 13.95 -13.52
N LEU A 206 -12.52 12.93 -14.39
CA LEU A 206 -11.33 12.12 -14.68
C LEU A 206 -10.29 12.89 -15.50
N TYR A 207 -10.72 13.72 -16.45
CA TYR A 207 -9.86 14.56 -17.27
C TYR A 207 -9.09 15.58 -16.42
N ALA A 208 -9.75 16.19 -15.44
CA ALA A 208 -9.15 17.15 -14.52
C ALA A 208 -8.00 16.59 -13.67
N LEU A 209 -7.85 15.26 -13.57
CA LEU A 209 -6.71 14.63 -12.87
C LEU A 209 -5.40 14.75 -13.66
N PHE A 210 -5.47 14.97 -14.96
CA PHE A 210 -4.33 15.00 -15.88
C PHE A 210 -4.15 16.34 -16.59
N ALA A 211 -5.17 17.18 -16.56
CA ALA A 211 -5.26 18.42 -17.32
C ALA A 211 -5.12 19.65 -16.42
N THR A 212 -4.69 20.75 -17.03
CA THR A 212 -4.68 22.08 -16.40
C THR A 212 -6.11 22.63 -16.29
N GLU A 213 -6.32 23.62 -15.41
CA GLU A 213 -7.63 24.28 -15.27
C GLU A 213 -8.13 24.87 -16.60
N THR A 214 -7.23 25.43 -17.41
CA THR A 214 -7.55 25.96 -18.75
C THR A 214 -8.03 24.87 -19.70
N GLU A 215 -7.40 23.69 -19.69
CA GLU A 215 -7.81 22.57 -20.52
C GLU A 215 -9.14 21.95 -20.07
N VAL A 216 -9.38 21.90 -18.75
CA VAL A 216 -10.66 21.46 -18.19
C VAL A 216 -11.78 22.42 -18.62
N GLU A 217 -11.55 23.73 -18.52
CA GLU A 217 -12.56 24.71 -18.93
C GLU A 217 -12.80 24.68 -20.44
N ALA A 218 -11.76 24.48 -21.25
CA ALA A 218 -11.92 24.27 -22.68
C ALA A 218 -12.78 23.03 -23.00
N LEU A 219 -12.61 21.92 -22.27
CA LEU A 219 -13.47 20.74 -22.40
C LEU A 219 -14.92 21.04 -22.00
N ARG A 220 -15.13 21.80 -20.93
CA ARG A 220 -16.47 22.22 -20.49
C ARG A 220 -17.17 23.10 -21.52
N GLU A 221 -16.46 24.05 -22.11
CA GLU A 221 -16.99 24.90 -23.19
C GLU A 221 -17.41 24.09 -24.41
N LYS A 222 -16.63 23.07 -24.80
CA LYS A 222 -17.04 22.13 -25.86
C LYS A 222 -18.36 21.42 -25.51
N PHE A 223 -18.53 20.98 -24.27
CA PHE A 223 -19.79 20.37 -23.83
C PHE A 223 -20.96 21.36 -23.86
N ARG A 224 -20.77 22.61 -23.42
CA ARG A 224 -21.80 23.66 -23.41
C ARG A 224 -22.20 24.10 -24.82
N ALA A 225 -21.27 24.09 -25.77
CA ALA A 225 -21.50 24.52 -27.16
C ALA A 225 -22.36 23.54 -27.96
N GLY A 226 -22.48 22.27 -27.54
CA GLY A 226 -23.10 21.22 -28.34
C GLY A 226 -22.21 20.80 -29.52
N ASN A 227 -22.70 19.89 -30.37
CA ASN A 227 -21.94 19.26 -31.47
C ASN A 227 -20.64 18.55 -31.02
N PHE A 228 -20.50 18.27 -29.72
CA PHE A 228 -19.34 17.60 -29.13
C PHE A 228 -19.80 16.43 -28.26
N GLY A 229 -19.63 15.23 -28.80
CA GLY A 229 -20.13 13.99 -28.19
C GLY A 229 -19.23 13.43 -27.10
N TYR A 230 -19.80 12.61 -26.20
CA TYR A 230 -19.02 11.89 -25.19
C TYR A 230 -17.92 11.00 -25.77
N GLY A 231 -18.12 10.46 -26.98
CA GLY A 231 -17.09 9.70 -27.67
C GLY A 231 -15.84 10.54 -27.99
N HIS A 232 -16.01 11.81 -28.35
CA HIS A 232 -14.89 12.73 -28.56
C HIS A 232 -14.19 13.03 -27.23
N ALA A 233 -14.95 13.38 -26.19
CA ALA A 233 -14.41 13.65 -24.86
C ALA A 233 -13.63 12.44 -24.27
N LYS A 234 -14.14 11.21 -24.46
CA LYS A 234 -13.46 9.98 -24.03
C LYS A 234 -12.15 9.74 -24.79
N ASN A 235 -12.06 10.14 -26.07
CA ASN A 235 -10.81 10.07 -26.81
C ASN A 235 -9.81 11.13 -26.31
N GLU A 236 -10.25 12.36 -26.05
CA GLU A 236 -9.39 13.41 -25.47
C GLU A 236 -8.86 13.00 -24.09
N LEU A 237 -9.71 12.41 -23.24
CA LEU A 237 -9.28 11.82 -21.96
C LEU A 237 -8.28 10.69 -22.15
N PHE A 238 -8.50 9.81 -23.13
CA PHE A 238 -7.57 8.72 -23.41
C PHE A 238 -6.21 9.23 -23.87
N GLU A 239 -6.15 10.28 -24.69
CA GLU A 239 -4.90 10.91 -25.11
C GLU A 239 -4.17 11.52 -23.91
N LYS A 240 -4.84 12.33 -23.08
CA LYS A 240 -4.25 12.88 -21.85
C LYS A 240 -3.75 11.82 -20.89
N PHE A 241 -4.53 10.76 -20.70
CA PHE A 241 -4.16 9.63 -19.87
C PHE A 241 -2.88 8.97 -20.39
N MET A 242 -2.81 8.72 -21.70
CA MET A 242 -1.63 8.11 -22.32
C MET A 242 -0.42 9.04 -22.25
N ASP A 243 -0.58 10.34 -22.50
CA ASP A 243 0.51 11.30 -22.43
C ASP A 243 1.13 11.34 -21.02
N TYR A 244 0.28 11.34 -19.99
CA TYR A 244 0.73 11.30 -18.60
C TYR A 244 1.44 9.99 -18.23
N PHE A 245 0.88 8.84 -18.60
CA PHE A 245 1.40 7.53 -18.16
C PHE A 245 2.47 6.92 -19.07
N SER A 246 2.64 7.39 -20.31
CA SER A 246 3.61 6.81 -21.26
C SER A 246 5.05 6.82 -20.74
N PRO A 247 5.58 7.89 -20.10
CA PRO A 247 6.91 7.88 -19.52
C PRO A 247 7.07 6.80 -18.44
N PHE A 248 6.04 6.61 -17.61
CA PHE A 248 6.05 5.59 -16.56
C PHE A 248 5.89 4.18 -17.11
N GLN A 249 5.11 3.98 -18.19
CA GLN A 249 5.00 2.71 -18.90
C GLN A 249 6.35 2.27 -19.45
N LYS A 250 7.07 3.19 -20.12
CA LYS A 250 8.43 2.92 -20.60
C LYS A 250 9.36 2.57 -19.45
N LYS A 251 9.30 3.31 -18.34
CA LYS A 251 10.14 3.02 -17.18
C LYS A 251 9.85 1.65 -16.57
N ARG A 252 8.57 1.28 -16.51
CA ARG A 252 8.13 -0.04 -16.02
C ARG A 252 8.65 -1.17 -16.92
N GLU A 253 8.57 -1.00 -18.24
CA GLU A 253 9.10 -1.97 -19.21
C GLU A 253 10.63 -2.12 -19.11
N GLU A 254 11.36 -1.01 -18.93
CA GLU A 254 12.81 -1.05 -18.66
C GLU A 254 13.15 -1.86 -17.40
N LEU A 255 12.35 -1.72 -16.35
CA LEU A 255 12.52 -2.46 -15.09
C LEU A 255 12.16 -3.94 -15.24
N GLU A 256 11.10 -4.27 -15.99
CA GLU A 256 10.71 -5.66 -16.30
C GLU A 256 11.80 -6.39 -17.09
N ASN A 257 12.51 -5.68 -17.97
CA ASN A 257 13.64 -6.20 -18.73
C ASN A 257 14.96 -6.21 -17.94
N ASN A 258 14.99 -5.69 -16.70
CA ASN A 258 16.16 -5.65 -15.83
C ASN A 258 15.81 -6.04 -14.39
N MET A 259 15.30 -7.26 -14.22
CA MET A 259 14.87 -7.77 -12.91
C MET A 259 16.01 -7.92 -11.91
N ASP A 260 17.25 -8.16 -12.36
CA ASP A 260 18.41 -8.24 -11.47
C ASP A 260 18.65 -6.93 -10.71
N TYR A 261 18.48 -5.80 -11.40
CA TYR A 261 18.52 -4.47 -10.76
C TYR A 261 17.38 -4.29 -9.75
N VAL A 262 16.16 -4.72 -10.06
CA VAL A 262 15.02 -4.66 -9.14
C VAL A 262 15.29 -5.50 -7.89
N TYR A 263 15.84 -6.71 -8.04
CA TYR A 263 16.20 -7.57 -6.92
C TYR A 263 17.37 -7.02 -6.11
N GLN A 264 18.32 -6.34 -6.75
CA GLN A 264 19.38 -5.62 -6.05
C GLN A 264 18.80 -4.53 -5.14
N ILE A 265 17.88 -3.69 -5.66
CA ILE A 265 17.20 -2.66 -4.87
C ILE A 265 16.52 -3.27 -3.63
N LEU A 266 15.74 -4.33 -3.82
CA LEU A 266 15.04 -4.99 -2.72
C LEU A 266 16.00 -5.58 -1.69
N ARG A 267 17.10 -6.20 -2.14
CA ARG A 267 18.13 -6.77 -1.26
C ARG A 267 18.82 -5.68 -0.43
N GLU A 268 19.18 -4.57 -1.06
CA GLU A 268 19.79 -3.44 -0.36
C GLU A 268 18.84 -2.80 0.65
N GLY A 269 17.57 -2.61 0.27
CA GLY A 269 16.54 -2.12 1.17
C GLY A 269 16.28 -3.06 2.35
N ALA A 270 16.21 -4.37 2.10
CA ALA A 270 16.08 -5.39 3.13
C ALA A 270 17.27 -5.38 4.09
N ASN A 271 18.51 -5.26 3.59
CA ASN A 271 19.70 -5.17 4.44
C ASN A 271 19.66 -3.92 5.34
N LYS A 272 19.26 -2.77 4.79
CA LYS A 272 19.11 -1.52 5.57
C LYS A 272 18.03 -1.65 6.63
N ALA A 273 16.85 -2.17 6.27
CA ALA A 273 15.74 -2.39 7.19
C ALA A 273 16.10 -3.40 8.29
N ARG A 274 16.70 -4.52 7.91
CA ARG A 274 17.09 -5.59 8.83
C ARG A 274 18.14 -5.14 9.82
N SER A 275 19.11 -4.30 9.43
CA SER A 275 20.09 -3.75 10.38
C SER A 275 19.42 -2.99 11.53
N ILE A 276 18.34 -2.25 11.24
CA ILE A 276 17.57 -1.52 12.26
C ILE A 276 16.71 -2.48 13.07
N ALA A 277 16.03 -3.40 12.38
CA ALA A 277 15.16 -4.39 13.00
C ALA A 277 15.91 -5.32 13.96
N THR A 278 17.11 -5.79 13.59
CA THR A 278 17.96 -6.61 14.44
C THR A 278 18.35 -5.85 15.72
N ALA A 279 18.75 -4.58 15.60
CA ALA A 279 19.10 -3.77 16.76
C ALA A 279 17.90 -3.56 17.70
N LYS A 280 16.72 -3.22 17.14
CA LYS A 280 15.49 -3.09 17.94
C LYS A 280 15.11 -4.42 18.61
N MET A 281 15.24 -5.53 17.90
CA MET A 281 14.95 -6.85 18.46
C MET A 281 15.91 -7.24 19.58
N ASP A 282 17.15 -6.77 19.58
CA ASP A 282 18.06 -6.99 20.71
C ASP A 282 17.59 -6.26 21.99
N GLU A 283 17.04 -5.05 21.85
CA GLU A 283 16.39 -4.33 22.96
C GLU A 283 15.14 -5.06 23.45
N VAL A 284 14.30 -5.52 22.51
CA VAL A 284 13.06 -6.26 22.83
C VAL A 284 13.38 -7.57 23.55
N ARG A 285 14.33 -8.38 23.03
CA ARG A 285 14.73 -9.65 23.64
C ARG A 285 15.28 -9.44 25.06
N ASP A 286 16.10 -8.42 25.25
CA ASP A 286 16.61 -8.05 26.59
C ASP A 286 15.48 -7.65 27.54
N ALA A 287 14.50 -6.87 27.08
CA ALA A 287 13.35 -6.47 27.88
C ALA A 287 12.49 -7.67 28.30
N VAL A 288 12.26 -8.63 27.39
CA VAL A 288 11.44 -9.82 27.67
C VAL A 288 12.21 -10.98 28.31
N GLY A 289 13.51 -10.81 28.57
CA GLY A 289 14.36 -11.84 29.20
C GLY A 289 14.76 -13.00 28.29
N LEU A 290 14.69 -12.85 26.96
CA LEU A 290 15.21 -13.83 26.02
C LEU A 290 16.73 -13.67 25.91
N LEU A 291 17.46 -14.76 26.22
CA LEU A 291 18.91 -14.77 26.13
C LEU A 291 19.36 -14.45 24.71
N LYS A 292 20.31 -13.50 24.56
CA LYS A 292 21.01 -13.30 23.29
C LYS A 292 21.59 -14.65 22.86
N LYS A 293 21.37 -15.03 21.58
CA LYS A 293 21.86 -16.29 20.96
C LYS A 293 23.11 -16.75 21.67
N ILE A 294 23.07 -17.92 22.31
CA ILE A 294 24.19 -18.51 23.06
C ILE A 294 25.37 -18.63 22.09
N ARG A 295 26.18 -17.55 21.97
CA ARG A 295 27.39 -17.53 21.18
C ARG A 295 28.45 -18.19 22.02
N GLY A 296 28.60 -19.50 21.80
CA GLY A 296 29.73 -20.28 22.29
C GLY A 296 29.56 -20.90 23.67
N LEU A 297 28.67 -21.89 23.79
CA LEU A 297 29.17 -23.11 24.44
C LEU A 297 30.23 -23.64 23.47
N LYS A 298 31.49 -23.72 23.93
CA LYS A 298 32.55 -24.45 23.23
C LYS A 298 31.92 -25.76 22.73
N LYS A 299 32.16 -26.12 21.46
CA LYS A 299 31.87 -27.46 20.95
C LYS A 299 32.48 -28.46 21.93
N SER A 300 31.68 -29.01 22.84
CA SER A 300 31.92 -30.36 23.32
C SER A 300 31.39 -31.26 22.22
N GLU A 301 32.30 -32.05 21.70
CA GLU A 301 32.07 -33.04 20.67
C GLU A 301 30.83 -33.89 20.96
N ASN A 302 30.19 -34.31 19.87
CA ASN A 302 29.14 -35.33 19.79
C ASN A 302 27.80 -35.01 20.46
N VAL A 303 26.84 -34.52 19.67
CA VAL A 303 25.57 -35.24 19.47
C VAL A 303 25.10 -35.02 18.03
N LEU A 304 25.02 -36.12 17.27
CA LEU A 304 24.21 -36.25 16.06
C LEU A 304 22.74 -36.27 16.46
N LEU A 305 21.92 -35.35 15.96
CA LEU A 305 20.52 -35.56 15.56
C LEU A 305 20.16 -34.51 14.50
#